data_AF-A0A5S6Q588-F1
#
_entry.id   AF-A0A5S6Q588-F1
#
_cell.length_a   1.000
_cell.length_b   1.000
_cell.length_c   1.000
_cell.angle_alpha   90.00
_cell.angle_beta   90.00
_cell.angle_gamma   90.00
#
_symmetry.space_group_name_H-M   'P 1'
#
loop_
_entity.id
_entity.type
_entity.pdbx_description
1 polymer ?
#
loop_
_entity_poly.entity_id
_entity_poly.type
_entity_poly.pdbx_seq_one_letter_code
_entity_poly.pdbx_strand_id
1 'polypeptide(L)'
;MQRFEFCYAFVLPVALLIGALLRPCLLSLLYGIYLLLWPLFASGCKQGASGSTFRFVVVCFLYSSLALLSQVCYHVVLTVSSLDAQLVTCHGWEPILSLLGFQKVQGGGVVEYVRFFLPDILVFTVTLCSIVLARMSARVPANDESPELPMHSLNSKPHSPGSPQPREATSRRNTSLIVPDTLDFRSCMPQLILGLLFCSIAVIFPCMWTLPYFVFFLLLMTLWSVYKVPSPGAARTLVVLLLLYSSVNLVALYLYQLWPLQTQIPPEDLAARLLGFKAYINATCTEAPGLHFAGGVSWSAYAYPVLVFAFYLSLAFQSFLVSVRCSILGAALVHPTYPTYLALLVSARACSSSSHLPILIVSLRRFVKCMDYLVWRHAVVGHSIL
;
A
#
# COMPACT_ATOMS: atom_id res chain seq x y z
N MET A 1 -7.53 18.82 2.71
CA MET A 1 -7.41 17.97 1.51
C MET A 1 -8.46 18.42 0.51
N GLN A 2 -8.05 18.71 -0.73
CA GLN A 2 -9.02 18.92 -1.82
C GLN A 2 -9.82 17.62 -2.04
N ARG A 3 -11.09 17.72 -2.47
CA ARG A 3 -11.98 16.55 -2.66
C ARG A 3 -11.34 15.44 -3.53
N PHE A 4 -10.53 15.84 -4.52
CA PHE A 4 -9.76 14.92 -5.36
C PHE A 4 -8.68 14.14 -4.61
N GLU A 5 -7.92 14.78 -3.70
CA GLU A 5 -6.85 14.14 -2.95
C GLU A 5 -7.39 13.04 -2.04
N PHE A 6 -8.57 13.26 -1.43
CA PHE A 6 -9.22 12.24 -0.62
C PHE A 6 -9.64 11.02 -1.46
N CYS A 7 -10.25 11.25 -2.63
CA CYS A 7 -10.61 10.17 -3.54
C CYS A 7 -9.38 9.39 -4.01
N TYR A 8 -8.31 10.08 -4.39
CA TYR A 8 -7.06 9.43 -4.78
C TYR A 8 -6.41 8.68 -3.61
N ALA A 9 -6.44 9.23 -2.41
CA ALA A 9 -5.68 8.70 -1.28
C ALA A 9 -6.34 7.49 -0.61
N PHE A 10 -7.68 7.44 -0.59
CA PHE A 10 -8.41 6.43 0.17
C PHE A 10 -9.39 5.63 -0.68
N VAL A 11 -10.19 6.31 -1.51
CA VAL A 11 -11.26 5.65 -2.27
C VAL A 11 -10.69 4.79 -3.40
N LEU A 12 -9.69 5.31 -4.13
CA LEU A 12 -9.07 4.60 -5.25
C LEU A 12 -8.33 3.33 -4.82
N PRO A 13 -7.46 3.33 -3.79
CA PRO A 13 -6.82 2.10 -3.32
C PRO A 13 -7.81 1.03 -2.87
N VAL A 14 -8.88 1.42 -2.18
CA VAL A 14 -9.95 0.50 -1.76
C VAL A 14 -10.67 -0.07 -2.97
N ALA A 15 -10.96 0.75 -3.98
CA ALA A 15 -11.62 0.30 -5.20
C ALA A 15 -10.76 -0.68 -6.00
N LEU A 16 -9.46 -0.39 -6.14
CA LEU A 16 -8.50 -1.28 -6.79
C LEU A 16 -8.32 -2.59 -6.02
N LEU A 17 -8.34 -2.55 -4.67
CA LEU A 17 -8.27 -3.74 -3.83
C LEU A 17 -9.50 -4.64 -4.03
N ILE A 18 -10.69 -4.06 -3.99
CA ILE A 18 -11.94 -4.79 -4.25
C ILE A 18 -11.89 -5.39 -5.65
N GLY A 19 -11.44 -4.61 -6.65
CA GLY A 19 -11.30 -5.08 -8.02
C GLY A 19 -10.30 -6.23 -8.16
N ALA A 20 -9.20 -6.21 -7.40
CA ALA A 20 -8.17 -7.25 -7.37
C ALA A 20 -8.65 -8.57 -6.71
N LEU A 21 -9.49 -8.49 -5.66
CA LEU A 21 -9.85 -9.65 -4.83
C LEU A 21 -11.10 -10.39 -5.32
N LEU A 22 -12.06 -9.69 -5.91
CA LEU A 22 -13.36 -10.29 -6.26
C LEU A 22 -13.25 -11.32 -7.40
N ARG A 23 -12.26 -11.18 -8.29
CA ARG A 23 -12.12 -12.02 -9.48
C ARG A 23 -10.64 -12.38 -9.70
N PRO A 24 -10.20 -13.62 -9.44
CA PRO A 24 -8.82 -14.03 -9.72
C PRO A 24 -8.59 -14.20 -11.23
N CYS A 25 -8.07 -13.19 -11.91
CA CYS A 25 -7.71 -13.24 -13.34
C CYS A 25 -6.63 -12.20 -13.69
N LEU A 26 -6.04 -12.27 -14.89
CA LEU A 26 -5.03 -11.30 -15.32
C LEU A 26 -5.57 -9.87 -15.41
N LEU A 27 -6.84 -9.66 -15.76
CA LEU A 27 -7.42 -8.31 -15.79
C LEU A 27 -7.43 -7.69 -14.38
N SER A 28 -7.84 -8.50 -13.41
CA SER A 28 -7.89 -8.10 -12.01
C SER A 28 -6.50 -7.98 -11.38
N LEU A 29 -5.53 -8.79 -11.82
CA LEU A 29 -4.12 -8.63 -11.46
C LEU A 29 -3.62 -7.23 -11.82
N LEU A 30 -4.05 -6.66 -12.96
CA LEU A 30 -3.61 -5.32 -13.34
C LEU A 30 -4.16 -4.24 -12.40
N TYR A 31 -5.38 -4.40 -11.86
CA TYR A 31 -5.87 -3.55 -10.76
C TYR A 31 -5.01 -3.70 -9.51
N GLY A 32 -4.59 -4.93 -9.18
CA GLY A 32 -3.60 -5.18 -8.13
C GLY A 32 -2.28 -4.46 -8.40
N ILE A 33 -1.74 -4.50 -9.62
CA ILE A 33 -0.52 -3.79 -10.00
C ILE A 33 -0.70 -2.27 -9.87
N TYR A 34 -1.84 -1.72 -10.28
CA TYR A 34 -2.13 -0.30 -10.04
C TYR A 34 -2.21 0.04 -8.56
N LEU A 35 -2.79 -0.82 -7.72
CA LEU A 35 -2.75 -0.66 -6.27
C LEU A 35 -1.32 -0.65 -5.73
N LEU A 36 -0.46 -1.53 -6.26
CA LEU A 36 0.95 -1.63 -5.86
C LEU A 36 1.81 -0.43 -6.35
N LEU A 37 1.38 0.24 -7.42
CA LEU A 37 2.06 1.42 -7.97
C LEU A 37 1.53 2.75 -7.42
N TRP A 38 0.32 2.76 -6.87
CA TRP A 38 -0.36 3.93 -6.31
C TRP A 38 0.52 4.85 -5.43
N PRO A 39 1.30 4.34 -4.45
CA PRO A 39 2.08 5.23 -3.56
C PRO A 39 3.22 5.97 -4.29
N LEU A 40 3.72 5.44 -5.41
CA LEU A 40 4.83 6.02 -6.17
C LEU A 40 4.41 7.34 -6.87
N PHE A 41 3.18 7.37 -7.38
CA PHE A 41 2.63 8.50 -8.15
C PHE A 41 2.01 9.60 -7.29
N ALA A 42 2.14 9.50 -5.98
CA ALA A 42 1.75 10.55 -5.02
C ALA A 42 2.75 11.71 -4.93
N SER A 43 3.92 11.55 -5.56
CA SER A 43 5.01 12.53 -5.54
C SER A 43 4.74 13.64 -6.54
N GLY A 44 3.97 14.66 -6.14
CA GLY A 44 3.86 15.92 -6.89
C GLY A 44 2.43 16.40 -7.06
N CYS A 45 1.84 16.92 -5.98
CA CYS A 45 0.63 17.73 -6.06
C CYS A 45 0.97 19.13 -6.58
N LYS A 46 1.38 19.24 -7.84
CA LYS A 46 1.05 20.46 -8.59
C LYS A 46 -0.46 20.43 -8.76
N GLN A 47 -1.15 21.36 -8.11
CA GLN A 47 -2.60 21.50 -8.17
C GLN A 47 -3.04 21.61 -9.64
N GLY A 48 -4.05 20.82 -10.04
CA GLY A 48 -4.67 20.90 -11.36
C GLY A 48 -4.45 19.69 -12.29
N ALA A 49 -5.16 19.72 -13.42
CA ALA A 49 -5.35 18.63 -14.38
C ALA A 49 -4.09 18.17 -15.17
N SER A 50 -2.88 18.47 -14.70
CA SER A 50 -1.61 18.19 -15.39
C SER A 50 -0.61 17.36 -14.55
N GLY A 51 -0.95 17.03 -13.30
CA GLY A 51 -0.08 16.26 -12.40
C GLY A 51 0.10 14.78 -12.76
N SER A 52 1.18 14.16 -12.29
CA SER A 52 1.46 12.72 -12.47
C SER A 52 0.35 11.84 -11.87
N THR A 53 -0.17 12.24 -10.72
CA THR A 53 -1.34 11.63 -10.06
C THR A 53 -2.58 11.64 -10.96
N PHE A 54 -2.87 12.75 -11.64
CA PHE A 54 -3.99 12.84 -12.58
C PHE A 54 -3.79 11.91 -13.78
N ARG A 55 -2.57 11.85 -14.35
CA ARG A 55 -2.25 10.92 -15.45
C ARG A 55 -2.42 9.47 -15.02
N PHE A 56 -2.00 9.11 -13.81
CA PHE A 56 -2.20 7.77 -13.26
C PHE A 56 -3.70 7.41 -13.16
N VAL A 57 -4.53 8.32 -12.65
CA VAL A 57 -5.99 8.11 -12.59
C VAL A 57 -6.59 7.96 -13.99
N VAL A 58 -6.14 8.76 -14.97
CA VAL A 58 -6.56 8.64 -16.37
C VAL A 58 -6.17 7.29 -16.97
N VAL A 59 -4.94 6.80 -16.72
CA VAL A 59 -4.53 5.46 -17.16
C VAL A 59 -5.42 4.38 -16.55
N CYS A 60 -5.72 4.47 -15.25
CA CYS A 60 -6.64 3.54 -14.59
C CYS A 60 -8.05 3.59 -15.21
N PHE A 61 -8.54 4.80 -15.53
CA PHE A 61 -9.83 5.00 -16.20
C PHE A 61 -9.84 4.35 -17.60
N LEU A 62 -8.85 4.64 -18.44
CA LEU A 62 -8.74 4.07 -19.78
C LEU A 62 -8.69 2.54 -19.73
N TYR A 63 -7.87 1.98 -18.83
CA TYR A 63 -7.82 0.54 -18.63
C TYR A 63 -9.17 -0.04 -18.19
N SER A 64 -9.84 0.56 -17.19
CA SER A 64 -11.15 0.09 -16.73
C SER A 64 -12.21 0.14 -17.83
N SER A 65 -12.18 1.15 -18.70
CA SER A 65 -13.08 1.24 -19.84
C SER A 65 -12.82 0.15 -20.88
N LEU A 66 -11.55 -0.18 -21.14
CA LEU A 66 -11.16 -1.27 -22.03
C LEU A 66 -11.55 -2.63 -21.44
N ALA A 67 -11.33 -2.84 -20.14
CA ALA A 67 -11.72 -4.05 -19.43
C ALA A 67 -13.24 -4.25 -19.51
N LEU A 68 -14.03 -3.22 -19.18
CA LEU A 68 -15.50 -3.24 -19.32
C LEU A 68 -15.93 -3.58 -20.76
N LEU A 69 -15.36 -2.89 -21.75
CA LEU A 69 -15.67 -3.14 -23.16
C LEU A 69 -15.34 -4.57 -23.55
N SER A 70 -14.20 -5.10 -23.10
CA SER A 70 -13.79 -6.47 -23.39
C SER A 70 -14.74 -7.51 -22.77
N GLN A 71 -15.23 -7.29 -21.56
CA GLN A 71 -16.22 -8.15 -20.91
C GLN A 71 -17.56 -8.13 -21.66
N VAL A 72 -18.03 -6.94 -22.02
CA VAL A 72 -19.27 -6.78 -22.80
C VAL A 72 -19.14 -7.47 -24.16
N CYS A 73 -18.05 -7.23 -24.89
CA CYS A 73 -17.79 -7.86 -26.18
C CYS A 73 -17.75 -9.39 -26.06
N TYR A 74 -17.08 -9.93 -25.04
CA TYR A 74 -17.01 -11.38 -24.81
C TYR A 74 -18.40 -11.99 -24.60
N HIS A 75 -19.24 -11.39 -23.75
CA HIS A 75 -20.59 -11.90 -23.49
C HIS A 75 -21.53 -11.75 -24.70
N VAL A 76 -21.39 -10.67 -25.48
CA VAL A 76 -22.14 -10.50 -26.74
C VAL A 76 -21.75 -11.58 -27.75
N VAL A 77 -20.45 -11.81 -27.95
CA VAL A 77 -19.96 -12.85 -28.87
C VAL A 77 -20.45 -14.23 -28.44
N LEU A 78 -20.36 -14.54 -27.14
CA LEU A 78 -20.82 -15.83 -26.61
C LEU A 78 -22.32 -16.06 -26.86
N THR A 79 -23.13 -15.02 -26.70
CA THR A 79 -24.59 -15.09 -26.93
C THR A 79 -24.94 -15.24 -28.41
N VAL A 80 -24.24 -14.52 -29.30
CA VAL A 80 -24.56 -14.49 -30.75
C VAL A 80 -24.04 -15.72 -31.48
N SER A 81 -22.84 -16.19 -31.12
CA SER A 81 -22.15 -17.22 -31.91
C SER A 81 -22.49 -18.66 -31.48
N SER A 82 -23.23 -18.86 -30.39
CA SER A 82 -23.53 -20.19 -29.83
C SER A 82 -22.29 -21.09 -29.67
N LEU A 83 -21.10 -20.50 -29.50
CA LEU A 83 -19.81 -21.19 -29.30
C LEU A 83 -19.75 -21.99 -27.98
N ASP A 84 -20.87 -22.04 -27.27
CA ASP A 84 -21.10 -22.69 -25.99
C ASP A 84 -20.69 -24.15 -25.93
N ALA A 85 -20.73 -24.89 -27.04
CA ALA A 85 -20.38 -26.31 -27.06
C ALA A 85 -18.87 -26.56 -27.26
N GLN A 86 -18.13 -25.63 -27.87
CA GLN A 86 -16.70 -25.80 -28.16
C GLN A 86 -15.80 -25.30 -27.01
N LEU A 87 -16.28 -24.32 -26.24
CA LEU A 87 -15.54 -23.69 -25.12
C LEU A 87 -15.66 -24.45 -23.77
N VAL A 88 -16.12 -25.70 -23.77
CA VAL A 88 -16.35 -26.51 -22.54
C VAL A 88 -15.38 -27.70 -22.47
N THR A 89 -14.39 -27.77 -23.35
CA THR A 89 -13.55 -28.97 -23.52
C THR A 89 -12.23 -28.93 -22.76
N CYS A 90 -11.99 -27.94 -21.89
CA CYS A 90 -10.75 -27.75 -21.13
C CYS A 90 -9.48 -27.73 -22.00
N HIS A 91 -9.66 -27.55 -23.31
CA HIS A 91 -8.66 -27.66 -24.35
C HIS A 91 -8.83 -26.49 -25.34
N GLY A 92 -7.79 -26.26 -26.16
CA GLY A 92 -7.79 -25.17 -27.12
C GLY A 92 -7.57 -23.80 -26.46
N TRP A 93 -8.45 -22.83 -26.74
CA TRP A 93 -8.31 -21.44 -26.30
C TRP A 93 -8.86 -21.16 -24.89
N GLU A 94 -9.59 -22.11 -24.31
CA GLU A 94 -10.25 -21.95 -23.01
C GLU A 94 -9.28 -21.64 -21.85
N PRO A 95 -8.11 -22.28 -21.72
CA PRO A 95 -7.14 -21.92 -20.67
C PRO A 95 -6.66 -20.48 -20.79
N ILE A 96 -6.45 -20.01 -22.02
CA ILE A 96 -5.95 -18.65 -22.30
C ILE A 96 -7.04 -17.61 -22.01
N LEU A 97 -8.27 -17.89 -22.45
CA LEU A 97 -9.43 -17.02 -22.19
C LEU A 97 -9.74 -16.95 -20.69
N SER A 98 -9.69 -18.08 -19.99
CA SER A 98 -9.86 -18.14 -18.55
C SER A 98 -8.74 -17.42 -17.80
N LEU A 99 -7.49 -17.46 -18.29
CA LEU A 99 -6.36 -16.71 -17.70
C LEU A 99 -6.59 -15.20 -17.82
N LEU A 100 -7.06 -14.73 -18.98
CA LEU A 100 -7.49 -13.33 -19.16
C LEU A 100 -8.69 -12.99 -18.27
N GLY A 101 -9.46 -13.98 -17.84
CA GLY A 101 -10.64 -13.83 -17.00
C GLY A 101 -11.95 -13.97 -17.76
N PHE A 102 -11.93 -14.16 -19.09
CA PHE A 102 -13.13 -14.43 -19.88
C PHE A 102 -13.64 -15.85 -19.60
N GLN A 103 -14.44 -15.97 -18.55
CA GLN A 103 -15.12 -17.20 -18.17
C GLN A 103 -16.60 -17.08 -18.48
N LYS A 104 -17.17 -18.17 -18.99
CA LYS A 104 -18.61 -18.27 -19.16
C LYS A 104 -19.29 -18.37 -17.79
N VAL A 105 -20.32 -17.56 -17.58
CA VAL A 105 -21.22 -17.70 -16.44
C VAL A 105 -22.09 -18.93 -16.69
N GLN A 106 -21.66 -20.09 -16.23
CA GLN A 106 -22.47 -21.31 -16.26
C GLN A 106 -23.25 -21.44 -14.95
N GLY A 107 -24.58 -21.30 -15.02
CA GLY A 107 -25.49 -21.70 -13.94
C GLY A 107 -25.41 -20.91 -12.61
N GLY A 108 -24.66 -19.83 -12.55
CA GLY A 108 -24.52 -19.02 -11.34
C GLY A 108 -25.68 -18.04 -11.13
N GLY A 109 -26.23 -17.99 -9.92
CA GLY A 109 -27.18 -16.95 -9.51
C GLY A 109 -26.60 -15.52 -9.61
N VAL A 110 -27.43 -14.51 -9.31
CA VAL A 110 -27.08 -13.07 -9.43
C VAL A 110 -25.73 -12.71 -8.80
N VAL A 111 -25.30 -13.39 -7.74
CA VAL A 111 -24.03 -13.18 -7.04
C VAL A 111 -22.81 -13.38 -7.95
N GLU A 112 -22.83 -14.39 -8.81
CA GLU A 112 -21.70 -14.71 -9.68
C GLU A 112 -21.55 -13.67 -10.78
N TYR A 113 -22.68 -13.24 -11.35
CA TYR A 113 -22.73 -12.13 -12.30
C TYR A 113 -22.20 -10.83 -11.67
N VAL A 114 -22.66 -10.49 -10.46
CA VAL A 114 -22.15 -9.31 -9.74
C VAL A 114 -20.64 -9.44 -9.51
N ARG A 115 -20.12 -10.59 -9.09
CA ARG A 115 -18.69 -10.81 -8.86
C ARG A 115 -17.83 -10.53 -10.09
N PHE A 116 -18.32 -10.90 -11.28
CA PHE A 116 -17.59 -10.70 -12.53
C PHE A 116 -17.57 -9.24 -13.00
N PHE A 117 -18.71 -8.53 -12.95
CA PHE A 117 -18.85 -7.17 -13.49
C PHE A 117 -18.54 -6.05 -12.47
N LEU A 118 -18.76 -6.30 -11.18
CA LEU A 118 -18.58 -5.32 -10.11
C LEU A 118 -17.16 -4.71 -10.07
N PRO A 119 -16.06 -5.49 -10.19
CA PRO A 119 -14.70 -4.95 -10.23
C PRO A 119 -14.53 -3.82 -11.26
N ASP A 120 -14.94 -4.09 -12.49
CA ASP A 120 -14.72 -3.21 -13.62
C ASP A 120 -15.60 -1.95 -13.53
N ILE A 121 -16.87 -2.12 -13.17
CA ILE A 121 -17.82 -1.00 -12.98
C ILE A 121 -17.36 -0.10 -11.83
N LEU A 122 -16.96 -0.69 -10.71
CA LEU A 122 -16.55 0.04 -9.51
C LEU A 122 -15.30 0.89 -9.77
N VAL A 123 -14.26 0.31 -10.38
CA VAL A 123 -13.03 1.06 -10.71
C VAL A 123 -13.31 2.15 -11.76
N PHE A 124 -14.15 1.87 -12.76
CA PHE A 124 -14.57 2.86 -13.74
C PHE A 124 -15.29 4.05 -13.11
N THR A 125 -16.27 3.79 -12.22
CA THR A 125 -17.00 4.85 -11.52
C THR A 125 -16.08 5.68 -10.64
N VAL A 126 -15.22 5.05 -9.83
CA VAL A 126 -14.31 5.77 -8.92
C VAL A 126 -13.29 6.62 -9.68
N THR A 127 -12.73 6.10 -10.77
CA THR A 127 -11.76 6.85 -11.59
C THR A 127 -12.43 7.98 -12.37
N LEU A 128 -13.65 7.78 -12.91
CA LEU A 128 -14.45 8.83 -13.54
C LEU A 128 -14.79 9.94 -12.54
N CYS A 129 -15.31 9.61 -11.37
CA CYS A 129 -15.59 10.56 -10.30
C CYS A 129 -14.34 11.36 -9.92
N SER A 130 -13.19 10.69 -9.79
CA SER A 130 -11.92 11.33 -9.48
C SER A 130 -11.48 12.32 -10.57
N ILE A 131 -11.64 11.98 -11.85
CA ILE A 131 -11.35 12.88 -12.98
C ILE A 131 -12.29 14.09 -12.98
N VAL A 132 -13.59 13.87 -12.78
CA VAL A 132 -14.59 14.95 -12.71
C VAL A 132 -14.27 15.89 -11.55
N LEU A 133 -13.98 15.37 -10.36
CA LEU A 133 -13.58 16.15 -9.20
C LEU A 133 -12.31 16.97 -9.46
N ALA A 134 -11.29 16.39 -10.11
CA ALA A 134 -10.07 17.09 -10.49
C ALA A 134 -10.35 18.25 -11.47
N ARG A 135 -11.21 18.02 -12.47
CA ARG A 135 -11.60 19.04 -13.47
C ARG A 135 -12.46 20.15 -12.85
N MET A 136 -13.37 19.82 -11.94
CA MET A 136 -14.17 20.83 -11.22
C MET A 136 -13.27 21.71 -10.35
N SER A 137 -12.32 21.13 -9.61
CA SER A 137 -11.37 21.92 -8.81
C SER A 137 -10.46 22.82 -9.65
N ALA A 138 -10.13 22.41 -10.89
CA ALA A 138 -9.32 23.20 -11.79
C ALA A 138 -10.07 24.35 -12.48
N ARG A 139 -11.41 24.37 -12.45
CA ARG A 139 -12.24 25.47 -13.01
C ARG A 139 -12.51 26.60 -12.01
N VAL A 140 -12.25 26.39 -10.72
CA VAL A 140 -12.49 27.35 -9.63
C VAL A 140 -11.39 28.44 -9.43
N PRO A 141 -10.20 28.43 -10.04
CA PRO A 141 -9.25 29.55 -9.88
C PRO A 141 -9.34 30.54 -11.05
N ALA A 142 -10.19 31.58 -10.95
CA ALA A 142 -10.08 32.82 -11.77
C ALA A 142 -11.03 33.99 -11.40
N ASN A 143 -12.07 33.82 -10.56
CA ASN A 143 -13.19 34.77 -10.55
C ASN A 143 -13.46 35.56 -9.25
N ASP A 144 -12.59 35.53 -8.24
CA ASP A 144 -12.91 36.11 -6.91
C ASP A 144 -11.76 36.91 -6.25
N GLU A 145 -11.07 37.79 -7.00
CA GLU A 145 -10.26 38.86 -6.37
C GLU A 145 -10.40 40.20 -7.13
N SER A 146 -11.41 41.00 -6.75
CA SER A 146 -11.37 42.48 -6.75
C SER A 146 -12.57 42.99 -5.93
N PRO A 147 -12.32 43.86 -4.95
CA PRO A 147 -12.61 45.28 -5.19
C PRO A 147 -11.46 46.20 -4.74
N GLU A 148 -10.99 47.04 -5.68
CA GLU A 148 -10.11 48.18 -5.41
C GLU A 148 -10.86 49.28 -4.63
N LEU A 149 -10.24 49.82 -3.58
CA LEU A 149 -10.56 51.11 -2.97
C LEU A 149 -9.42 52.09 -3.32
N PRO A 150 -9.69 53.28 -3.90
CA PRO A 150 -8.63 54.19 -4.30
C PRO A 150 -8.27 55.14 -3.15
N MET A 151 -6.99 55.29 -2.85
CA MET A 151 -6.51 56.47 -2.13
C MET A 151 -5.25 57.04 -2.79
N HIS A 152 -5.44 58.28 -3.22
CA HIS A 152 -4.58 59.15 -4.00
C HIS A 152 -3.26 59.42 -3.27
N SER A 153 -2.11 59.20 -3.93
CA SER A 153 -0.81 59.67 -3.46
C SER A 153 -0.36 60.88 -4.28
N LEU A 154 -0.15 62.02 -3.61
CA LEU A 154 0.49 63.22 -4.15
C LEU A 154 1.83 63.42 -3.41
N ASN A 155 2.90 63.11 -4.12
CA ASN A 155 4.16 63.86 -4.27
C ASN A 155 4.81 64.56 -3.03
N SER A 156 6.05 64.18 -2.71
CA SER A 156 7.28 65.01 -2.84
C SER A 156 8.38 64.75 -1.77
N LYS A 157 9.56 64.43 -2.33
CA LYS A 157 11.01 64.52 -1.98
C LYS A 157 11.54 65.22 -0.67
N PRO A 158 12.88 65.21 -0.37
CA PRO A 158 13.57 64.45 0.68
C PRO A 158 14.31 65.32 1.74
N HIS A 159 14.91 64.76 2.81
CA HIS A 159 16.17 65.25 3.43
C HIS A 159 16.70 64.33 4.57
N SER A 160 18.03 64.15 4.61
CA SER A 160 18.89 63.51 5.65
C SER A 160 19.29 64.53 6.75
N PRO A 161 20.16 64.25 7.77
CA PRO A 161 20.44 63.08 8.63
C PRO A 161 20.60 63.46 10.16
N GLY A 162 20.71 62.48 11.10
CA GLY A 162 21.43 62.75 12.38
C GLY A 162 21.11 61.97 13.68
N SER A 163 22.06 61.10 14.09
CA SER A 163 22.56 60.80 15.47
C SER A 163 21.74 59.97 16.52
N PRO A 164 22.39 59.35 17.55
CA PRO A 164 21.98 58.08 18.19
C PRO A 164 21.62 58.09 19.71
N GLN A 165 21.11 56.92 20.20
CA GLN A 165 20.99 56.38 21.61
C GLN A 165 19.72 56.68 22.44
N PRO A 166 19.42 56.00 23.59
CA PRO A 166 19.56 54.58 24.03
C PRO A 166 18.36 53.99 24.86
N ARG A 167 18.33 52.65 25.08
CA ARG A 167 17.70 51.84 26.18
C ARG A 167 16.17 51.98 26.42
N GLU A 168 15.39 50.94 26.67
CA GLU A 168 15.44 50.03 27.84
C GLU A 168 14.81 48.65 27.55
N ALA A 169 15.46 47.61 28.09
CA ALA A 169 15.01 46.23 28.05
C ALA A 169 14.09 45.95 29.24
N THR A 170 12.82 45.64 28.99
CA THR A 170 11.95 45.02 30.00
C THR A 170 11.89 43.52 29.73
N SER A 171 12.77 42.76 30.39
CA SER A 171 12.79 41.30 30.36
C SER A 171 11.60 40.75 31.15
N ARG A 172 10.50 40.50 30.45
CA ARG A 172 9.38 39.69 30.96
C ARG A 172 9.80 38.22 30.84
N ARG A 173 10.37 37.66 31.91
CA ARG A 173 10.54 36.21 32.03
C ARG A 173 9.17 35.58 32.23
N ASN A 174 8.57 35.19 31.12
CA ASN A 174 7.45 34.26 31.14
C ASN A 174 8.07 32.87 31.29
N THR A 175 8.15 32.37 32.53
CA THR A 175 8.37 30.95 32.80
C THR A 175 7.13 30.19 32.35
N SER A 176 6.99 29.99 31.04
CA SER A 176 6.12 28.94 30.52
C SER A 176 6.77 27.62 30.91
N LEU A 177 6.19 26.99 31.92
CA LEU A 177 6.30 25.58 32.19
C LEU A 177 6.21 24.84 30.84
N ILE A 178 7.34 24.34 30.34
CA ILE A 178 7.35 23.44 29.19
C ILE A 178 6.73 22.14 29.68
N VAL A 179 5.40 22.07 29.64
CA VAL A 179 4.69 20.80 29.58
C VAL A 179 5.25 20.13 28.32
N PRO A 180 5.88 18.94 28.40
CA PRO A 180 6.14 18.17 27.20
C PRO A 180 4.76 17.72 26.71
N ASP A 181 4.19 18.52 25.80
CA ASP A 181 2.92 18.23 25.13
C ASP A 181 2.98 16.81 24.58
N THR A 182 2.04 16.00 25.07
CA THR A 182 1.55 14.75 24.49
C THR A 182 2.48 14.10 23.47
N LEU A 183 3.27 13.13 23.95
CA LEU A 183 3.92 12.13 23.12
C LEU A 183 3.00 11.76 21.94
N ASP A 184 3.44 12.03 20.70
CA ASP A 184 2.65 11.84 19.49
C ASP A 184 2.31 10.35 19.27
N PHE A 185 1.32 9.82 19.99
CA PHE A 185 0.80 8.46 19.85
C PHE A 185 0.46 8.16 18.38
N ARG A 186 -0.06 9.17 17.67
CA ARG A 186 -0.39 9.14 16.26
C ARG A 186 0.83 8.90 15.34
N SER A 187 2.02 9.28 15.75
CA SER A 187 3.26 9.07 14.99
C SER A 187 3.97 7.77 15.36
N CYS A 188 3.88 7.32 16.61
CA CYS A 188 4.57 6.12 17.10
C CYS A 188 3.82 4.81 16.77
N MET A 189 2.50 4.78 16.91
CA MET A 189 1.68 3.59 16.63
C MET A 189 1.86 2.99 15.24
N PRO A 190 1.82 3.76 14.13
CA PRO A 190 2.02 3.18 12.79
C PRO A 190 3.39 2.55 12.60
N GLN A 191 4.41 3.03 13.30
CA GLN A 191 5.78 2.48 13.25
C GLN A 191 5.87 1.17 14.02
N LEU A 192 5.26 1.11 15.20
CA LEU A 192 5.16 -0.13 15.97
C LEU A 192 4.41 -1.21 15.18
N ILE A 193 3.27 -0.85 14.57
CA ILE A 193 2.49 -1.75 13.72
C ILE A 193 3.35 -2.25 12.54
N LEU A 194 4.08 -1.35 11.87
CA LEU A 194 4.96 -1.73 10.76
C LEU A 194 6.05 -2.72 11.20
N GLY A 195 6.67 -2.50 12.37
CA GLY A 195 7.68 -3.40 12.92
C GLY A 195 7.13 -4.77 13.28
N LEU A 196 5.95 -4.81 13.90
CA LEU A 196 5.26 -6.06 14.23
C LEU A 196 4.87 -6.83 12.97
N LEU A 197 4.36 -6.15 11.95
CA LEU A 197 4.04 -6.75 10.65
C LEU A 197 5.30 -7.29 9.98
N PHE A 198 6.42 -6.55 10.01
CA PHE A 198 7.68 -7.00 9.44
C PHE A 198 8.21 -8.26 10.13
N CYS A 199 8.18 -8.29 11.47
CA CYS A 199 8.51 -9.48 12.25
C CYS A 199 7.60 -10.65 11.90
N SER A 200 6.30 -10.39 11.78
CA SER A 200 5.30 -11.42 11.47
C SER A 200 5.56 -12.04 10.10
N ILE A 201 5.76 -11.25 9.03
CA ILE A 201 6.06 -11.79 7.69
C ILE A 201 7.38 -12.55 7.63
N ALA A 202 8.36 -12.14 8.45
CA ALA A 202 9.67 -12.78 8.51
C ALA A 202 9.61 -14.19 9.10
N VAL A 203 8.63 -14.48 9.97
CA VAL A 203 8.56 -15.74 10.74
C VAL A 203 7.34 -16.61 10.39
N ILE A 204 6.25 -16.03 9.88
CA ILE A 204 4.94 -16.70 9.73
C ILE A 204 5.00 -18.00 8.93
N PHE A 205 5.73 -18.01 7.82
CA PHE A 205 5.76 -19.13 6.90
C PHE A 205 7.15 -19.23 6.26
N PRO A 206 7.98 -20.22 6.66
CA PRO A 206 9.33 -20.35 6.13
C PRO A 206 9.28 -20.86 4.67
N CYS A 207 9.66 -20.00 3.72
CA CYS A 207 9.80 -20.33 2.32
C CYS A 207 10.87 -19.45 1.66
N MET A 208 11.23 -19.74 0.41
CA MET A 208 12.22 -18.93 -0.31
C MET A 208 11.82 -17.45 -0.42
N TRP A 209 10.53 -17.13 -0.53
CA TRP A 209 10.04 -15.75 -0.58
C TRP A 209 10.09 -15.03 0.78
N THR A 210 10.06 -15.75 1.91
CA THR A 210 10.17 -15.11 3.23
C THR A 210 11.60 -14.89 3.70
N LEU A 211 12.56 -15.61 3.12
CA LEU A 211 13.98 -15.54 3.48
C LEU A 211 14.55 -14.10 3.42
N PRO A 212 14.34 -13.30 2.36
CA PRO A 212 14.86 -11.93 2.34
C PRO A 212 14.26 -11.06 3.44
N TYR A 213 12.95 -11.17 3.71
CA TYR A 213 12.34 -10.43 4.82
C TYR A 213 12.97 -10.79 6.16
N PHE A 214 13.20 -12.08 6.39
CA PHE A 214 13.85 -12.57 7.61
C PHE A 214 15.26 -12.01 7.79
N VAL A 215 16.09 -12.11 6.74
CA VAL A 215 17.48 -11.59 6.78
C VAL A 215 17.51 -10.07 6.98
N PHE A 216 16.68 -9.31 6.24
CA PHE A 216 16.62 -7.86 6.39
C PHE A 216 16.09 -7.44 7.77
N PHE A 217 15.07 -8.13 8.29
CA PHE A 217 14.56 -7.87 9.63
C PHE A 217 15.62 -8.09 10.69
N LEU A 218 16.35 -9.21 10.64
CA LEU A 218 17.44 -9.51 11.57
C LEU A 218 18.58 -8.49 11.47
N LEU A 219 18.97 -8.09 10.25
CA LEU A 219 19.99 -7.06 10.03
C LEU A 219 19.59 -5.75 10.71
N LEU A 220 18.34 -5.32 10.51
CA LEU A 220 17.83 -4.06 11.09
C LEU A 220 17.73 -4.12 12.60
N MET A 221 17.26 -5.24 13.16
CA MET A 221 17.22 -5.43 14.61
C MET A 221 18.64 -5.49 15.22
N THR A 222 19.60 -6.06 14.50
CA THR A 222 21.00 -6.09 14.93
C THR A 222 21.62 -4.69 14.90
N LEU A 223 21.41 -3.94 13.81
CA LEU A 223 21.84 -2.54 13.70
C LEU A 223 21.22 -1.69 14.82
N TRP A 224 19.94 -1.94 15.12
CA TRP A 224 19.25 -1.30 16.23
C TRP A 224 19.89 -1.61 17.60
N SER A 225 20.18 -2.88 17.86
CA SER A 225 20.81 -3.31 19.10
C SER A 225 22.20 -2.70 19.31
N VAL A 226 22.92 -2.38 18.23
CA VAL A 226 24.26 -1.77 18.27
C VAL A 226 24.20 -0.25 18.14
N TYR A 227 23.00 0.36 18.25
CA TYR A 227 22.78 1.80 18.14
C TYR A 227 23.25 2.43 16.81
N LYS A 228 23.34 1.63 15.74
CA LYS A 228 23.68 2.11 14.40
C LYS A 228 22.41 2.38 13.60
N VAL A 229 22.19 3.65 13.28
CA VAL A 229 21.05 4.08 12.46
C VAL A 229 21.47 4.16 10.99
N PRO A 230 20.70 3.59 10.04
CA PRO A 230 20.95 3.75 8.62
C PRO A 230 20.98 5.22 8.20
N SER A 231 21.82 5.57 7.24
CA SER A 231 21.81 6.92 6.67
C SER A 231 20.45 7.22 6.01
N PRO A 232 20.04 8.50 5.89
CA PRO A 232 18.74 8.84 5.31
C PRO A 232 18.54 8.32 3.88
N GLY A 233 19.60 8.33 3.07
CA GLY A 233 19.59 7.75 1.72
C GLY A 233 19.39 6.24 1.77
N ALA A 234 20.15 5.53 2.61
CA ALA A 234 20.03 4.08 2.77
C ALA A 234 18.63 3.66 3.26
N ALA A 235 18.05 4.40 4.22
CA ALA A 235 16.70 4.15 4.70
C ALA A 235 15.65 4.32 3.57
N ARG A 236 15.81 5.35 2.73
CA ARG A 236 14.91 5.60 1.59
C ARG A 236 15.01 4.49 0.54
N THR A 237 16.24 4.08 0.21
CA THR A 237 16.50 2.95 -0.70
C THR A 237 15.89 1.66 -0.15
N LEU A 238 16.05 1.38 1.14
CA LEU A 238 15.49 0.20 1.78
C LEU A 238 13.95 0.16 1.73
N VAL A 239 13.28 1.28 1.97
CA VAL A 239 11.81 1.38 1.82
C VAL A 239 11.38 1.03 0.40
N VAL A 240 12.05 1.60 -0.61
CA VAL A 240 11.74 1.33 -2.02
C VAL A 240 11.99 -0.14 -2.37
N LEU A 241 13.10 -0.72 -1.91
CA LEU A 241 13.41 -2.14 -2.12
C LEU A 241 12.36 -3.05 -1.46
N LEU A 242 11.94 -2.76 -0.22
CA LEU A 242 10.92 -3.53 0.48
C LEU A 242 9.55 -3.42 -0.19
N LEU A 243 9.16 -2.24 -0.68
CA LEU A 243 7.93 -2.03 -1.46
C LEU A 243 7.98 -2.82 -2.78
N LEU A 244 9.09 -2.73 -3.52
CA LEU A 244 9.26 -3.47 -4.77
C LEU A 244 9.22 -4.98 -4.53
N TYR A 245 9.97 -5.47 -3.54
CA TYR A 245 10.05 -6.89 -3.23
C TYR A 245 8.69 -7.46 -2.78
N SER A 246 7.98 -6.75 -1.90
CA SER A 246 6.61 -7.15 -1.50
C SER A 246 5.60 -7.08 -2.64
N SER A 247 5.73 -6.12 -3.55
CA SER A 247 4.91 -6.09 -4.76
C SER A 247 5.13 -7.33 -5.63
N VAL A 248 6.38 -7.70 -5.89
CA VAL A 248 6.72 -8.89 -6.69
C VAL A 248 6.23 -10.17 -6.01
N ASN A 249 6.41 -10.29 -4.69
CA ASN A 249 5.92 -11.43 -3.92
C ASN A 249 4.38 -11.57 -3.99
N LEU A 250 3.64 -10.47 -3.81
CA LEU A 250 2.18 -10.46 -3.91
C LEU A 250 1.70 -10.83 -5.33
N VAL A 251 2.37 -10.31 -6.37
CA VAL A 251 2.08 -10.66 -7.77
C VAL A 251 2.33 -12.15 -8.01
N ALA A 252 3.44 -12.71 -7.52
CA ALA A 252 3.75 -14.13 -7.65
C ALA A 252 2.70 -15.00 -6.93
N LEU A 253 2.30 -14.63 -5.71
CA LEU A 253 1.25 -15.33 -4.96
C LEU A 253 -0.11 -15.29 -5.67
N TYR A 254 -0.47 -14.15 -6.27
CA TYR A 254 -1.68 -13.99 -7.06
C TYR A 254 -1.66 -14.84 -8.32
N LEU A 255 -0.56 -14.78 -9.09
CA LEU A 255 -0.39 -15.55 -10.33
C LEU A 255 -0.53 -17.05 -10.09
N TYR A 256 -0.02 -17.55 -8.96
CA TYR A 256 -0.18 -18.96 -8.58
C TYR A 256 -1.63 -19.36 -8.27
N GLN A 257 -2.54 -18.42 -8.01
CA GLN A 257 -3.96 -18.76 -7.83
C GLN A 257 -4.68 -19.00 -9.17
N LEU A 258 -4.05 -18.71 -10.31
CA LEU A 258 -4.62 -18.96 -11.62
C LEU A 258 -4.49 -20.45 -11.96
N TRP A 259 -5.61 -21.06 -12.38
CA TRP A 259 -5.69 -22.49 -12.68
C TRP A 259 -4.60 -23.01 -13.64
N PRO A 260 -4.19 -22.30 -14.71
CA PRO A 260 -3.20 -22.83 -15.65
C PRO A 260 -1.80 -22.92 -15.03
N LEU A 261 -1.52 -22.12 -13.99
CA LEU A 261 -0.26 -22.17 -13.28
C LEU A 261 -0.23 -23.31 -12.25
N GLN A 262 -1.37 -23.61 -11.62
CA GLN A 262 -1.51 -24.73 -10.70
C GLN A 262 -1.41 -26.09 -11.41
N THR A 263 -1.79 -26.18 -12.69
CA THR A 263 -1.62 -27.41 -13.47
C THR A 263 -0.19 -27.64 -13.93
N GLN A 264 0.56 -26.57 -14.22
CA GLN A 264 1.98 -26.67 -14.57
C GLN A 264 2.87 -26.97 -13.36
N ILE A 265 2.54 -26.39 -12.20
CA ILE A 265 3.29 -26.57 -10.95
C ILE A 265 2.30 -27.03 -9.87
N PRO A 266 2.04 -28.34 -9.77
CA PRO A 266 1.08 -28.87 -8.82
C PRO A 266 1.50 -28.56 -7.37
N PRO A 267 0.54 -28.35 -6.46
CA PRO A 267 0.82 -27.94 -5.09
C PRO A 267 1.58 -28.99 -4.26
N GLU A 268 1.57 -30.25 -4.71
CA GLU A 268 2.27 -31.37 -4.05
C GLU A 268 3.77 -31.41 -4.38
N ASP A 269 4.20 -30.72 -5.43
CA ASP A 269 5.60 -30.71 -5.84
C ASP A 269 6.49 -30.04 -4.81
N LEU A 270 7.72 -30.56 -4.68
CA LEU A 270 8.74 -29.96 -3.83
C LEU A 270 9.01 -28.49 -4.20
N ALA A 271 8.95 -28.17 -5.50
CA ALA A 271 9.13 -26.80 -5.99
C ALA A 271 8.05 -25.84 -5.46
N ALA A 272 6.77 -26.23 -5.54
CA ALA A 272 5.66 -25.44 -5.01
C ALA A 272 5.83 -25.23 -3.49
N ARG A 273 6.18 -26.29 -2.77
CA ARG A 273 6.36 -26.27 -1.31
C ARG A 273 7.55 -25.42 -0.87
N LEU A 274 8.69 -25.51 -1.55
CA LEU A 274 9.91 -24.76 -1.22
C LEU A 274 9.74 -23.26 -1.52
N LEU A 275 9.09 -22.94 -2.64
CA LEU A 275 8.72 -21.57 -2.97
C LEU A 275 7.62 -21.05 -2.04
N GLY A 276 6.83 -21.94 -1.42
CA GLY A 276 5.71 -21.55 -0.57
C GLY A 276 4.47 -21.15 -1.37
N PHE A 277 4.35 -21.66 -2.58
CA PHE A 277 3.15 -21.57 -3.39
C PHE A 277 2.12 -22.56 -2.85
N LYS A 278 0.97 -22.02 -2.46
CA LYS A 278 -0.16 -22.81 -1.96
C LYS A 278 -1.41 -22.42 -2.72
N ALA A 279 -2.15 -23.43 -3.16
CA ALA A 279 -3.44 -23.25 -3.79
C ALA A 279 -4.45 -22.92 -2.70
N TYR A 280 -4.88 -21.66 -2.63
CA TYR A 280 -5.94 -21.24 -1.70
C TYR A 280 -7.32 -21.42 -2.33
N ILE A 281 -7.39 -21.27 -3.65
CA ILE A 281 -8.59 -21.45 -4.46
C ILE A 281 -8.37 -22.69 -5.32
N ASN A 282 -9.27 -23.66 -5.22
CA ASN A 282 -9.27 -24.83 -6.08
C ASN A 282 -9.91 -24.44 -7.41
N ALA A 283 -9.08 -24.25 -8.44
CA ALA A 283 -9.54 -23.83 -9.74
C ALA A 283 -9.53 -25.03 -10.70
N THR A 284 -10.66 -25.75 -10.75
CA THR A 284 -10.86 -26.85 -11.69
C THR A 284 -11.60 -26.37 -12.93
N CYS A 285 -11.26 -26.93 -14.09
CA CYS A 285 -11.91 -26.58 -15.35
C CYS A 285 -13.33 -27.17 -15.48
N THR A 286 -13.65 -28.22 -14.73
CA THR A 286 -14.90 -28.99 -14.87
C THR A 286 -16.05 -28.51 -13.98
N GLU A 287 -15.77 -27.66 -13.00
CA GLU A 287 -16.78 -27.14 -12.08
C GLU A 287 -17.17 -25.70 -12.46
N ALA A 288 -18.42 -25.32 -12.18
CA ALA A 288 -18.87 -23.95 -12.36
C ALA A 288 -17.91 -22.98 -11.65
N PRO A 289 -17.63 -21.79 -12.21
CA PRO A 289 -16.66 -20.85 -11.66
C PRO A 289 -17.09 -20.34 -10.28
N GLY A 290 -16.79 -21.10 -9.23
CA GLY A 290 -17.09 -20.81 -7.83
C GLY A 290 -15.81 -20.53 -7.04
N LEU A 291 -15.91 -19.74 -5.97
CA LEU A 291 -14.79 -19.54 -5.05
C LEU A 291 -14.70 -20.72 -4.08
N HIS A 292 -14.18 -21.84 -4.55
CA HIS A 292 -13.97 -23.02 -3.71
C HIS A 292 -12.62 -22.90 -3.00
N PHE A 293 -12.66 -22.58 -1.71
CA PHE A 293 -11.44 -22.56 -0.89
C PHE A 293 -10.93 -24.00 -0.69
N ALA A 294 -9.65 -24.22 -0.99
CA ALA A 294 -9.03 -25.53 -0.83
C ALA A 294 -9.00 -25.93 0.65
N GLY A 295 -9.53 -27.11 0.98
CA GLY A 295 -9.43 -27.69 2.32
C GLY A 295 -8.02 -28.17 2.64
N GLY A 296 -7.68 -28.28 3.93
CA GLY A 296 -6.41 -28.89 4.39
C GLY A 296 -5.19 -27.95 4.43
N VAL A 297 -5.39 -26.65 4.22
CA VAL A 297 -4.32 -25.64 4.31
C VAL A 297 -4.15 -25.15 5.76
N SER A 298 -2.90 -25.13 6.26
CA SER A 298 -2.57 -24.55 7.58
C SER A 298 -2.93 -23.07 7.68
N TRP A 299 -3.35 -22.62 8.87
CA TRP A 299 -3.72 -21.22 9.11
C TRP A 299 -2.59 -20.24 8.79
N SER A 300 -1.33 -20.65 9.03
CA SER A 300 -0.13 -19.83 8.78
C SER A 300 0.05 -19.54 7.29
N ALA A 301 -0.34 -20.47 6.43
CA ALA A 301 -0.28 -20.27 4.99
C ALA A 301 -1.36 -19.28 4.51
N TYR A 302 -2.54 -19.26 5.12
CA TYR A 302 -3.54 -18.20 4.83
C TYR A 302 -3.12 -16.84 5.37
N ALA A 303 -2.48 -16.80 6.55
CA ALA A 303 -2.01 -15.57 7.15
C ALA A 303 -0.88 -14.91 6.33
N TYR A 304 -0.05 -15.71 5.66
CA TYR A 304 1.10 -15.23 4.90
C TYR A 304 0.77 -14.15 3.84
N PRO A 305 -0.08 -14.38 2.82
CA PRO A 305 -0.42 -13.36 1.82
C PRO A 305 -1.09 -12.13 2.46
N VAL A 306 -1.91 -12.32 3.49
CA VAL A 306 -2.59 -11.23 4.21
C VAL A 306 -1.57 -10.34 4.95
N LEU A 307 -0.60 -10.94 5.62
CA LEU A 307 0.44 -10.21 6.35
C LEU A 307 1.41 -9.49 5.40
N VAL A 308 1.79 -10.11 4.28
CA VAL A 308 2.61 -9.44 3.25
C VAL A 308 1.85 -8.24 2.68
N PHE A 309 0.56 -8.40 2.40
CA PHE A 309 -0.28 -7.32 1.91
C PHE A 309 -0.44 -6.19 2.94
N ALA A 310 -0.71 -6.53 4.21
CA ALA A 310 -0.82 -5.56 5.30
C ALA A 310 0.50 -4.81 5.53
N PHE A 311 1.63 -5.51 5.46
CA PHE A 311 2.97 -4.90 5.53
C PHE A 311 3.20 -3.94 4.37
N TYR A 312 2.94 -4.37 3.13
CA TYR A 312 3.02 -3.53 1.94
C TYR A 312 2.17 -2.28 2.08
N LEU A 313 0.88 -2.42 2.42
CA LEU A 313 -0.03 -1.29 2.59
C LEU A 313 0.46 -0.35 3.69
N SER A 314 0.87 -0.88 4.83
CA SER A 314 1.38 -0.05 5.94
C SER A 314 2.60 0.77 5.51
N LEU A 315 3.53 0.16 4.78
CA LEU A 315 4.72 0.82 4.25
C LEU A 315 4.38 1.84 3.15
N ALA A 316 3.43 1.50 2.28
CA ALA A 316 2.93 2.34 1.19
C ALA A 316 2.20 3.58 1.72
N PHE A 317 1.29 3.43 2.68
CA PHE A 317 0.58 4.55 3.30
C PHE A 317 1.53 5.48 4.06
N GLN A 318 2.49 4.92 4.80
CA GLN A 318 3.49 5.73 5.50
C GLN A 318 4.38 6.50 4.52
N SER A 319 4.84 5.86 3.44
CA SER A 319 5.63 6.56 2.40
C SER A 319 4.81 7.62 1.67
N PHE A 320 3.53 7.35 1.37
CA PHE A 320 2.57 8.29 0.79
C PHE A 320 2.39 9.54 1.66
N LEU A 321 2.12 9.38 2.97
CA LEU A 321 1.88 10.50 3.87
C LEU A 321 3.09 11.43 4.02
N VAL A 322 4.32 10.88 4.00
CA VAL A 322 5.54 11.71 4.00
C VAL A 322 5.72 12.47 2.69
N SER A 323 5.45 11.83 1.55
CA SER A 323 5.54 12.49 0.24
C SER A 323 4.56 13.67 0.12
N VAL A 324 3.33 13.50 0.63
CA VAL A 324 2.34 14.59 0.68
C VAL A 324 2.79 15.73 1.60
N ARG A 325 3.31 15.43 2.80
CA ARG A 325 3.75 16.46 3.75
C ARG A 325 4.92 17.29 3.23
N CYS A 326 5.86 16.66 2.52
CA CYS A 326 6.98 17.34 1.87
C CYS A 326 6.52 18.28 0.74
N SER A 327 5.44 17.92 0.04
CA SER A 327 4.86 18.73 -1.03
C SER A 327 4.10 19.96 -0.52
N ILE A 328 3.45 19.89 0.65
CA ILE A 328 2.62 20.98 1.21
C ILE A 328 3.47 22.04 1.92
N LEU A 329 4.49 21.63 2.68
CA LEU A 329 5.26 22.56 3.52
C LEU A 329 6.45 23.23 2.80
N GLY A 330 6.74 22.84 1.55
CA GLY A 330 7.92 23.27 0.80
C GLY A 330 9.22 22.68 1.37
N ALA A 331 10.18 22.41 0.49
CA ALA A 331 11.47 21.80 0.87
C ALA A 331 12.32 22.65 1.83
N ALA A 332 12.00 23.93 2.02
CA ALA A 332 12.81 24.90 2.77
C ALA A 332 12.36 25.14 4.22
N LEU A 333 11.13 24.79 4.61
CA LEU A 333 10.60 25.02 5.98
C LEU A 333 10.48 23.74 6.81
N VAL A 334 10.74 22.57 6.22
CA VAL A 334 10.78 21.30 6.95
C VAL A 334 12.21 21.10 7.44
N HIS A 335 12.46 21.41 8.72
CA HIS A 335 13.56 20.75 9.45
C HIS A 335 13.46 19.25 9.12
N PRO A 336 14.54 18.59 8.68
CA PRO A 336 14.46 17.29 8.05
C PRO A 336 13.91 16.27 9.05
N THR A 337 12.60 16.11 9.10
CA THR A 337 11.97 14.89 9.58
C THR A 337 12.16 13.90 8.44
N TYR A 338 13.36 13.33 8.41
CA TYR A 338 13.84 12.23 7.57
C TYR A 338 12.80 11.11 7.45
N PRO A 339 12.94 10.14 6.53
CA PRO A 339 12.10 8.93 6.53
C PRO A 339 12.24 8.25 7.89
N THR A 340 11.31 8.61 8.76
CA THR A 340 11.37 8.39 10.20
C THR A 340 10.86 7.00 10.52
N TYR A 341 10.24 6.31 9.56
CA TYR A 341 9.64 5.00 9.74
C TYR A 341 10.66 3.90 10.01
N LEU A 342 11.78 3.88 9.28
CA LEU A 342 12.89 2.95 9.52
C LEU A 342 13.86 3.47 10.57
N ALA A 343 14.10 4.78 10.62
CA ALA A 343 14.93 5.38 11.64
C ALA A 343 14.30 5.32 13.05
N LEU A 344 12.96 5.28 13.19
CA LEU A 344 12.24 5.12 14.47
C LEU A 344 11.91 3.67 14.82
N LEU A 345 11.77 2.77 13.85
CA LEU A 345 11.96 1.33 14.11
C LEU A 345 13.34 1.09 14.75
N VAL A 346 14.33 1.91 14.36
CA VAL A 346 15.71 1.89 14.86
C VAL A 346 16.00 2.99 15.92
N SER A 347 15.03 3.77 16.38
CA SER A 347 15.27 4.86 17.35
C SER A 347 14.32 4.75 18.51
N ALA A 348 14.81 4.16 19.60
CA ALA A 348 14.21 4.27 20.92
C ALA A 348 14.22 5.72 21.45
N ARG A 349 14.98 6.63 20.81
CA ARG A 349 15.28 7.96 21.34
C ARG A 349 14.09 8.90 21.34
N ALA A 350 13.08 8.67 20.49
CA ALA A 350 11.85 9.49 20.47
C ALA A 350 10.79 9.03 21.48
N CYS A 351 10.84 7.78 21.94
CA CYS A 351 9.83 7.21 22.85
C CYS A 351 10.33 7.09 24.31
N SER A 352 11.64 7.17 24.54
CA SER A 352 12.29 7.01 25.86
C SER A 352 11.95 8.08 26.91
N SER A 353 11.16 9.11 26.57
CA SER A 353 10.80 10.21 27.48
C SER A 353 9.35 10.09 27.99
N SER A 354 8.93 8.90 28.42
CA SER A 354 7.62 8.72 29.08
C SER A 354 7.71 7.77 30.27
N SER A 355 7.23 8.24 31.42
CA SER A 355 7.15 7.54 32.71
C SER A 355 6.23 6.32 32.72
N HIS A 356 5.46 6.06 31.65
CA HIS A 356 4.57 4.89 31.54
C HIS A 356 5.10 3.77 30.61
N LEU A 357 6.31 3.91 30.07
CA LEU A 357 6.95 2.92 29.21
C LEU A 357 7.55 1.65 29.87
N PRO A 358 7.77 1.54 31.21
CA PRO A 358 8.41 0.33 31.74
C PRO A 358 7.52 -0.91 31.59
N ILE A 359 6.20 -0.79 31.53
CA ILE A 359 5.31 -1.96 31.38
C ILE A 359 5.34 -2.50 29.95
N LEU A 360 5.36 -1.62 28.94
CA LEU A 360 5.39 -2.03 27.53
C LEU A 360 6.79 -2.50 27.10
N ILE A 361 7.87 -1.88 27.59
CA ILE A 361 9.24 -2.38 27.38
C ILE A 361 9.49 -3.68 28.14
N VAL A 362 8.91 -3.87 29.33
CA VAL A 362 8.95 -5.16 30.03
C VAL A 362 8.14 -6.20 29.26
N SER A 363 6.99 -5.84 28.68
CA SER A 363 6.22 -6.74 27.81
C SER A 363 6.94 -7.08 26.51
N LEU A 364 7.63 -6.13 25.86
CA LEU A 364 8.45 -6.38 24.67
C LEU A 364 9.74 -7.14 24.99
N ARG A 365 10.41 -6.88 26.12
CA ARG A 365 11.52 -7.73 26.61
C ARG A 365 11.05 -9.12 27.00
N ARG A 366 9.85 -9.27 27.57
CA ARG A 366 9.22 -10.56 27.83
C ARG A 366 8.84 -11.25 26.53
N PHE A 367 8.36 -10.52 25.53
CA PHE A 367 8.01 -11.05 24.21
C PHE A 367 9.26 -11.48 23.44
N VAL A 368 10.33 -10.70 23.44
CA VAL A 368 11.64 -11.10 22.87
C VAL A 368 12.21 -12.29 23.63
N LYS A 369 12.17 -12.31 24.97
CA LYS A 369 12.55 -13.50 25.75
C LYS A 369 11.66 -14.72 25.50
N CYS A 370 10.37 -14.52 25.21
CA CYS A 370 9.42 -15.58 24.88
C CYS A 370 9.63 -16.10 23.45
N MET A 371 9.99 -15.22 22.51
CA MET A 371 10.43 -15.54 21.15
C MET A 371 11.75 -16.30 21.17
N ASP A 372 12.73 -15.90 21.99
CA ASP A 372 13.95 -16.68 22.23
C ASP A 372 13.61 -18.06 22.79
N TYR A 373 12.63 -18.16 23.69
CA TYR A 373 12.14 -19.44 24.24
C TYR A 373 11.38 -20.30 23.20
N LEU A 374 10.63 -19.70 22.28
CA LEU A 374 9.87 -20.38 21.23
C LEU A 374 10.76 -20.83 20.08
N VAL A 375 11.73 -20.00 19.67
CA VAL A 375 12.79 -20.35 18.71
C VAL A 375 13.69 -21.44 19.30
N TRP A 376 14.02 -21.36 20.59
CA TRP A 376 14.77 -22.42 21.28
C TRP A 376 13.95 -23.70 21.45
N ARG A 377 12.64 -23.63 21.77
CA ARG A 377 11.77 -24.82 21.78
C ARG A 377 11.62 -25.46 20.40
N HIS A 378 11.48 -24.69 19.33
CA HIS A 378 11.42 -25.26 17.98
C HIS A 378 12.76 -25.84 17.52
N ALA A 379 13.89 -25.27 17.95
CA ALA A 379 15.23 -25.81 17.68
C ALA A 379 15.55 -27.08 18.51
N VAL A 380 15.08 -27.16 19.75
CA VAL A 380 15.31 -28.32 20.65
C VAL A 380 14.34 -29.47 20.36
N VAL A 381 13.09 -29.19 20.00
CA VAL A 381 12.12 -30.22 19.60
C VAL A 381 12.46 -30.82 18.23
N GLY A 382 13.13 -30.06 17.35
CA GLY A 382 13.69 -30.57 16.09
C GLY A 382 14.89 -31.51 16.26
N HIS A 383 15.47 -31.62 17.46
CA HIS A 383 16.62 -32.47 17.76
C HIS A 383 16.26 -33.71 18.62
N SER A 384 14.98 -33.91 18.93
CA SER A 384 14.47 -35.09 19.66
C SER A 384 13.59 -36.01 18.81
N ILE A 385 13.52 -35.77 17.49
CA ILE A 385 12.95 -36.68 16.49
C ILE A 385 13.92 -36.75 15.31
N LEU A 386 15.13 -37.24 15.59
CA LEU A 386 16.03 -37.96 14.68
C LEU A 386 17.21 -38.49 15.48
#